data_AF-A0A0L6VJP3-F1
#
_entry.id   AF-A0A0L6VJP3-F1
#
_cell.length_a   1.000
_cell.length_b   1.000
_cell.length_c   1.000
_cell.angle_alpha   90.00
_cell.angle_beta   90.00
_cell.angle_gamma   90.00
#
_symmetry.space_group_name_H-M   'P 1'
#
loop_
_entity.id
_entity.type
_entity.pdbx_description
1 polymer ?
#
loop_
_entity_poly.entity_id
_entity_poly.type
_entity_poly.pdbx_seq_one_letter_code
_entity_poly.pdbx_strand_id
1 'polypeptide(L)'
;MADCNENPVWKLQVYCNAFRALQCSFILYAKLSKCEFHNSSLQFLGVIVSSDGISMDPDKCQKVLDWPQPSSVKTLQASKEFKALNKAFTTAPILAHF
;
A
#
# COMPACT_ATOMS: atom_id res chain seq x y z
N MET A 1 24.20 11.82 -22.07
CA MET A 1 23.02 11.28 -21.38
C MET A 1 23.52 10.48 -20.20
N ALA A 2 23.57 11.11 -19.02
CA ALA A 2 23.89 10.42 -17.77
C ALA A 2 22.56 10.18 -17.05
N ASP A 3 22.31 8.92 -16.70
CA ASP A 3 21.16 8.51 -15.90
C ASP A 3 21.19 9.25 -14.55
N CYS A 4 20.11 9.95 -14.19
CA CYS A 4 19.98 10.71 -12.95
C CYS A 4 19.94 9.83 -11.68
N ASN A 5 20.14 8.51 -11.83
CA ASN A 5 19.99 7.53 -10.77
C ASN A 5 21.24 7.30 -9.90
N GLU A 6 22.36 8.00 -10.17
CA GLU A 6 23.67 7.74 -9.53
C GLU A 6 24.18 8.79 -8.53
N ASN A 7 23.34 9.69 -7.98
CA ASN A 7 23.81 10.56 -6.89
C ASN A 7 23.28 10.06 -5.52
N PRO A 8 24.10 9.35 -4.72
CA PRO A 8 23.66 8.75 -3.46
C PRO A 8 23.34 9.79 -2.37
N VAL A 9 23.84 11.02 -2.49
CA VAL A 9 23.74 12.05 -1.44
C VAL A 9 22.30 12.51 -1.22
N TRP A 10 21.55 12.76 -2.31
CA TRP A 10 20.16 13.20 -2.17
C TRP A 10 19.22 12.07 -1.73
N LYS A 11 19.52 10.82 -2.10
CA LYS A 11 18.76 9.64 -1.64
C LYS A 11 18.83 9.52 -0.12
N LEU A 12 20.03 9.60 0.47
CA LEU A 12 20.20 9.60 1.93
C LEU A 12 19.51 10.78 2.62
N GLN A 13 19.56 11.97 2.00
CA GLN A 13 18.91 13.16 2.57
C GLN A 13 17.40 12.99 2.73
N VAL A 14 16.72 12.37 1.77
CA VAL A 14 15.27 12.10 1.83
C VAL A 14 14.94 11.19 3.02
N TYR A 15 15.69 10.10 3.23
CA TYR A 15 15.47 9.22 4.38
C TYR A 15 15.72 9.94 5.69
N CYS A 16 16.83 10.67 5.82
CA CYS A 16 17.15 11.43 7.03
C CYS A 16 16.05 12.44 7.37
N ASN A 17 15.50 13.13 6.37
CA ASN A 17 14.40 14.07 6.59
C ASN A 17 13.12 13.36 7.06
N ALA A 18 12.77 12.23 6.45
CA ALA A 18 11.60 11.45 6.86
C ALA A 18 11.72 10.93 8.31
N PHE A 19 12.86 10.36 8.69
CA PHE A 19 13.11 9.90 10.06
C PHE A 19 13.10 11.05 11.07
N ARG A 20 13.69 12.20 10.73
CA ARG A 20 13.68 13.39 11.60
C ARG A 20 12.28 13.93 11.79
N ALA A 21 11.45 13.99 10.76
CA ALA A 21 10.07 14.44 10.86
C ALA A 21 9.25 13.56 11.81
N LEU A 22 9.40 12.23 11.73
CA LEU A 22 8.75 11.29 12.65
C LEU A 22 9.13 11.55 14.12
N GLN A 23 10.41 11.81 14.37
CA GLN A 23 10.92 12.05 15.72
C GLN A 23 10.55 13.44 16.27
N CYS A 24 10.63 14.49 15.44
CA CYS A 24 10.40 15.86 15.88
C CYS A 24 8.92 16.22 16.07
N SER A 25 8.01 15.63 15.29
CA SER A 25 6.59 16.03 15.32
C SER A 25 5.71 15.13 16.20
N PHE A 26 6.00 13.82 16.28
CA PHE A 26 5.08 12.85 16.88
C PHE A 26 5.73 11.86 17.85
N ILE A 27 7.03 11.98 18.14
CA ILE A 27 7.80 11.01 18.96
C ILE A 27 7.57 9.57 18.45
N LEU A 28 7.64 9.39 17.13
CA LEU A 28 7.50 8.09 16.48
C LEU A 28 8.85 7.56 16.03
N TYR A 29 9.04 6.25 16.19
CA TYR A 29 10.23 5.54 15.72
C TYR A 29 9.84 4.52 14.67
N ALA A 30 10.48 4.58 13.51
CA ALA A 30 10.29 3.58 12.47
C ALA A 30 11.10 2.31 12.79
N LYS A 31 10.44 1.15 12.69
CA LYS A 31 11.09 -0.15 12.89
C LYS A 31 11.88 -0.52 11.63
N LEU A 32 13.20 -0.41 11.70
CA LEU A 32 14.11 -0.65 10.56
C LEU A 32 13.87 -1.99 9.87
N SER A 33 13.52 -3.05 10.61
CA SER A 33 13.23 -4.38 10.05
C SER A 33 11.98 -4.45 9.16
N LYS A 34 11.17 -3.39 9.12
CA LYS A 34 9.97 -3.26 8.27
C LYS A 34 10.13 -2.17 7.21
N CYS A 35 11.26 -1.48 7.20
CA CYS A 35 11.52 -0.43 6.25
C CYS A 35 12.23 -1.01 5.03
N GLU A 36 11.67 -0.73 3.86
CA GLU A 36 12.26 -1.09 2.58
C GLU A 36 12.74 0.19 1.89
N PHE A 37 13.97 0.16 1.38
CA PHE A 37 14.60 1.32 0.76
C PHE A 37 15.22 0.92 -0.56
N HIS A 38 15.19 1.82 -1.55
CA HIS A 38 15.82 1.62 -2.87
C HIS A 38 15.33 0.39 -3.65
N ASN A 39 14.11 -0.08 -3.39
CA ASN A 39 13.49 -1.13 -4.21
C ASN A 39 12.86 -0.52 -5.46
N SER A 40 13.03 -1.17 -6.62
CA SER A 40 12.38 -0.80 -7.88
C SER A 40 10.87 -1.06 -7.87
N SER A 41 10.43 -1.93 -6.96
CA SER A 41 9.05 -2.30 -6.72
C SER A 41 8.84 -2.57 -5.23
N LEU A 42 7.78 -2.04 -4.64
CA LEU A 42 7.47 -2.19 -3.21
C LEU A 42 5.99 -2.40 -2.97
N GLN A 43 5.67 -3.23 -1.97
CA GLN A 43 4.29 -3.51 -1.60
C GLN A 43 3.81 -2.45 -0.59
N PHE A 44 2.76 -1.71 -0.93
CA PHE A 44 2.17 -0.69 -0.06
C PHE A 44 0.65 -0.80 -0.07
N LEU A 45 0.03 -0.93 1.11
CA LEU A 45 -1.43 -1.03 1.28
C LEU A 45 -2.13 -2.11 0.43
N GLY A 46 -1.40 -3.11 -0.06
CA GLY A 46 -1.93 -4.18 -0.91
C GLY A 46 -1.94 -3.92 -2.40
N VAL A 47 -1.25 -2.86 -2.81
CA VAL A 47 -0.79 -2.68 -4.18
C VAL A 47 0.72 -2.82 -4.24
N ILE A 48 1.23 -3.10 -5.42
CA ILE A 48 2.64 -3.05 -5.78
C ILE A 48 2.87 -1.72 -6.48
N VAL A 49 3.78 -0.92 -5.94
CA VAL A 49 4.20 0.36 -6.50
C VAL A 49 5.55 0.16 -7.16
N SER A 50 5.63 0.43 -8.46
CA SER A 50 6.82 0.24 -9.28
C SER A 50 7.10 1.46 -10.15
N SER A 51 8.23 1.49 -10.85
CA SER A 51 8.53 2.52 -11.87
C SER A 51 7.46 2.61 -12.96
N ASP A 52 6.82 1.49 -13.27
CA ASP A 52 5.87 1.35 -14.36
C ASP A 52 4.43 1.72 -13.92
N GLY A 53 4.24 2.05 -12.64
CA GLY A 53 2.97 2.44 -12.07
C GLY A 53 2.54 1.60 -10.86
N ILE A 54 1.25 1.64 -10.57
CA ILE A 54 0.61 0.94 -9.45
C ILE A 54 -0.14 -0.28 -10.00
N SER A 55 0.15 -1.46 -9.47
CA SER A 55 -0.54 -2.71 -9.81
C SER A 55 -1.08 -3.39 -8.56
N MET A 56 -2.11 -4.23 -8.70
CA MET A 56 -2.64 -4.97 -7.56
C MET A 56 -1.75 -6.16 -7.25
N ASP A 57 -1.53 -6.44 -5.97
CA ASP A 57 -0.75 -7.60 -5.55
C ASP A 57 -1.49 -8.89 -5.96
N PRO A 58 -0.91 -9.74 -6.84
CA PRO A 58 -1.57 -10.93 -7.36
C PRO A 58 -1.93 -11.91 -6.26
N ASP A 59 -1.16 -11.98 -5.17
CA ASP A 59 -1.46 -12.87 -4.04
C ASP A 59 -2.71 -12.40 -3.29
N LYS A 60 -2.94 -11.09 -3.21
CA LYS A 60 -4.16 -10.53 -2.61
C LYS A 60 -5.35 -10.72 -3.53
N CYS A 61 -5.19 -10.54 -4.84
CA CYS A 61 -6.22 -10.86 -5.82
C CYS A 61 -6.63 -12.33 -5.72
N GLN A 62 -5.66 -13.23 -5.70
CA GLN A 62 -5.90 -14.67 -5.65
C GLN A 62 -6.65 -15.07 -4.37
N LYS A 63 -6.29 -14.53 -3.22
CA LYS A 63 -7.02 -14.76 -1.96
C LYS A 63 -8.47 -14.29 -1.98
N VAL A 64 -8.76 -13.22 -2.72
CA VAL A 64 -10.14 -12.75 -2.90
C VAL A 64 -10.90 -13.68 -3.84
N LEU A 65 -10.25 -14.18 -4.90
CA LEU A 65 -10.84 -15.13 -5.85
C LEU A 65 -11.11 -16.50 -5.21
N ASP A 66 -10.19 -16.99 -4.37
CA ASP A 66 -10.28 -18.27 -3.67
C ASP A 66 -11.15 -18.21 -2.41
N TRP A 67 -11.77 -17.06 -2.14
CA TRP A 67 -12.56 -16.89 -0.93
C TRP A 67 -13.76 -17.84 -0.92
N PRO A 68 -13.87 -18.75 0.07
CA PRO A 68 -14.91 -19.77 0.07
C PRO A 68 -16.29 -19.13 0.24
N GLN A 69 -17.29 -19.73 -0.41
CA GLN A 69 -18.66 -19.26 -0.27
C GLN A 69 -19.11 -19.42 1.20
N PRO A 70 -19.63 -18.36 1.83
CA PRO A 70 -20.08 -18.42 3.22
C PRO A 70 -21.19 -19.45 3.41
N SER A 71 -20.98 -20.42 4.31
CA SER A 71 -21.92 -21.52 4.60
C SER A 71 -22.77 -21.31 5.86
N SER A 72 -22.42 -20.34 6.70
CA SER A 72 -23.11 -20.03 7.96
C SER A 72 -23.83 -18.69 7.89
N VAL A 73 -24.96 -18.58 8.60
CA VAL A 73 -25.80 -17.36 8.68
C VAL A 73 -24.98 -16.15 9.12
N LYS A 74 -24.04 -16.32 10.07
CA LYS A 74 -23.15 -15.24 10.52
C LYS A 74 -22.19 -14.78 9.42
N THR A 75 -21.63 -15.72 8.67
CA THR A 75 -20.71 -15.43 7.56
C THR A 75 -21.44 -14.80 6.36
N LEU A 76 -22.69 -15.20 6.12
CA LEU A 76 -23.56 -14.60 5.11
C LEU A 76 -23.85 -13.14 5.42
N GLN A 77 -24.13 -12.81 6.68
CA GLN A 77 -24.37 -11.44 7.13
C GLN A 77 -23.11 -10.58 6.97
N ALA A 78 -21.95 -11.05 7.44
CA ALA A 78 -20.66 -10.36 7.26
C ALA A 78 -20.31 -10.16 5.77
N SER A 79 -20.62 -11.13 4.91
CA SER A 79 -20.43 -11.00 3.45
C SER A 79 -21.29 -9.91 2.83
N LYS A 80 -22.56 -9.78 3.26
CA LYS A 80 -23.46 -8.70 2.79
C LYS A 80 -22.96 -7.33 3.22
N GLU A 81 -22.51 -7.21 4.46
CA GLU A 81 -21.93 -5.99 5.01
C GLU A 81 -20.66 -5.60 4.27
N PHE A 82 -19.76 -6.55 4.03
CA PHE A 82 -18.55 -6.33 3.24
C PHE A 82 -18.86 -5.91 1.80
N LYS A 83 -19.86 -6.53 1.15
CA LYS A 83 -20.30 -6.12 -0.20
C LYS A 83 -20.85 -4.68 -0.21
N ALA A 84 -21.64 -4.31 0.79
CA ALA A 84 -22.16 -2.95 0.92
C ALA A 84 -21.02 -1.93 1.13
N LEU A 85 -20.04 -2.27 1.97
CA LEU A 85 -18.85 -1.47 2.21
C LEU A 85 -18.01 -1.29 0.95
N ASN A 86 -17.70 -2.38 0.25
CA ASN A 86 -16.93 -2.34 -0.98
C ASN A 86 -17.63 -1.50 -2.06
N LYS A 87 -18.96 -1.62 -2.17
CA LYS A 87 -19.76 -0.75 -3.05
C LYS A 87 -19.61 0.72 -2.66
N ALA A 88 -19.65 1.06 -1.37
CA ALA A 88 -19.46 2.45 -0.93
C ALA A 88 -18.07 3.00 -1.32
N PHE A 89 -17.01 2.22 -1.18
CA PHE A 89 -15.65 2.65 -1.53
C PHE A 89 -15.40 2.73 -3.04
N THR A 90 -16.01 1.86 -3.84
CA THR A 90 -15.82 1.82 -5.29
C THR A 90 -16.78 2.71 -6.08
N THR A 91 -17.94 3.06 -5.50
CA THR A 91 -18.95 3.92 -6.16
C THR A 91 -18.83 5.38 -5.74
N ALA A 92 -18.25 5.68 -4.56
CA ALA A 92 -17.97 7.06 -4.17
C ALA A 92 -16.79 7.60 -5.00
N PRO A 93 -16.81 8.88 -5.40
CA PRO A 93 -15.79 9.48 -6.26
C PRO A 93 -14.48 9.78 -5.50
N ILE A 94 -14.06 8.88 -4.61
CA ILE A 94 -12.85 9.06 -3.79
C ILE A 94 -11.59 8.80 -4.64
N LEU A 95 -11.72 8.07 -5.74
CA LEU A 95 -10.62 7.77 -6.68
C LEU A 95 -10.82 8.36 -8.09
N ALA A 96 -11.87 9.14 -8.33
CA ALA A 96 -12.13 9.72 -9.66
C ALA A 96 -11.23 10.93 -10.00
N HIS A 97 -10.32 11.31 -9.09
CA HIS A 97 -9.51 12.54 -9.18
C HIS A 97 -8.00 12.30 -8.98
N PHE A 98 -7.50 11.09 -9.26
CA PHE A 98 -6.07 10.81 -9.43
C PHE A 98 -5.79 10.34 -10.84
#